data_AF-A0A2V5PJY4-F1
#
_entry.id   AF-A0A2V5PJY4-F1
#
_cell.length_a   1.000
_cell.length_b   1.000
_cell.length_c   1.000
_cell.angle_alpha   90.00
_cell.angle_beta   90.00
_cell.angle_gamma   90.00
#
_symmetry.space_group_name_H-M   'P 1'
#
loop_
_entity.id
_entity.type
_entity.pdbx_description
1 polymer ?
#
loop_
_entity_poly.entity_id
_entity_poly.type
_entity_poly.pdbx_seq_one_letter_code
_entity_poly.pdbx_strand_id
1 'polypeptide(L)'
;MNSDSIRFSETRDLPLDSVLALYLANGWSSADKPELLHKALLGSHSLVTAWDGDKLVGLGNTLSDGHLVVYYSHLLILPEYQGRGVGTRLMQMLMARYQ
;
A
#
# COMPACT_ATOMS: atom_id res chain seq x y z
N MET A 1 12.38 16.41 6.79
CA MET A 1 12.19 15.54 5.61
C MET A 1 10.94 16.03 4.91
N ASN A 2 11.07 16.71 3.77
CA ASN A 2 9.92 17.22 3.02
C ASN A 2 9.11 16.06 2.46
N SER A 3 7.79 16.10 2.63
CA SER A 3 6.83 15.17 2.03
C SER A 3 6.76 15.28 0.50
N ASP A 4 7.48 16.23 -0.11
CA ASP A 4 7.40 16.57 -1.53
C ASP A 4 8.15 15.59 -2.46
N SER A 5 8.87 14.59 -1.93
CA SER A 5 9.59 13.59 -2.74
C SER A 5 8.85 12.25 -2.91
N ILE A 6 7.68 12.06 -2.27
CA ILE A 6 7.00 10.77 -2.31
C ILE A 6 6.32 10.55 -3.67
N ARG A 7 6.75 9.53 -4.39
CA ARG A 7 6.15 9.07 -5.64
C ARG A 7 5.07 8.04 -5.36
N PHE A 8 3.89 8.22 -5.92
CA PHE A 8 2.80 7.25 -5.86
C PHE A 8 2.74 6.43 -7.16
N SER A 9 2.41 5.15 -7.05
CA SER A 9 2.31 4.24 -8.21
C SER A 9 1.15 3.25 -8.08
N GLU A 10 0.48 2.99 -9.20
CA GLU A 10 -0.56 1.95 -9.36
C GLU A 10 -0.05 0.72 -10.11
N THR A 11 1.25 0.69 -10.44
CA THR A 11 1.89 -0.45 -11.10
C THR A 11 1.92 -1.68 -10.19
N ARG A 12 1.99 -2.85 -10.81
CA ARG A 12 2.17 -4.14 -10.11
C ARG A 12 3.63 -4.55 -9.95
N ASP A 13 4.56 -3.64 -10.28
CA ASP A 13 5.97 -3.79 -9.94
C ASP A 13 6.15 -3.52 -8.44
N LEU A 14 6.19 -4.61 -7.67
CA LEU A 14 6.24 -4.59 -6.21
C LEU A 14 7.18 -5.70 -5.74
N PRO A 15 8.46 -5.40 -5.48
CA PRO A 15 9.40 -6.36 -4.94
C PRO A 15 8.95 -6.92 -3.59
N LEU A 16 9.04 -8.24 -3.42
CA LEU A 16 8.61 -8.93 -2.21
C LEU A 16 9.35 -8.42 -0.97
N ASP A 17 10.66 -8.21 -1.06
CA ASP A 17 11.47 -7.74 0.07
C ASP A 17 11.01 -6.37 0.58
N SER A 18 10.61 -5.47 -0.33
CA SER A 18 10.06 -4.16 0.03
C SER A 18 8.73 -4.28 0.77
N VAL A 19 7.86 -5.20 0.35
CA VAL A 19 6.59 -5.50 1.03
C VAL A 19 6.85 -6.05 2.42
N LEU A 20 7.75 -7.04 2.54
CA LEU A 20 8.09 -7.64 3.82
C LEU A 20 8.66 -6.61 4.79
N ALA A 21 9.58 -5.77 4.35
CA ALA A 21 10.13 -4.70 5.17
C ALA A 21 9.02 -3.76 5.71
N LEU A 22 8.07 -3.36 4.87
CA LEU A 22 6.94 -2.51 5.26
C LEU A 22 6.02 -3.20 6.30
N TYR A 23 5.65 -4.46 6.07
CA TYR A 23 4.74 -5.19 6.95
C TYR A 23 5.39 -5.53 8.30
N LEU A 24 6.66 -5.95 8.30
CA LEU A 24 7.42 -6.22 9.52
C LEU A 24 7.59 -4.96 10.36
N ALA A 25 7.92 -3.82 9.74
CA ALA A 25 8.05 -2.54 10.45
C ALA A 25 6.74 -2.08 11.12
N ASN A 26 5.59 -2.53 10.62
CA ASN A 26 4.28 -2.25 11.19
C ASN A 26 3.75 -3.36 12.11
N GLY A 27 4.48 -4.47 12.27
CA GLY A 27 4.08 -5.60 13.13
C GLY A 27 2.88 -6.40 12.61
N TRP A 28 2.64 -6.43 11.29
CA TRP A 28 1.52 -7.16 10.71
C TRP A 28 1.88 -8.63 10.47
N SER A 29 1.11 -9.56 11.05
CA SER A 29 1.31 -11.01 10.94
C SER A 29 1.19 -11.57 9.51
N SER A 30 0.66 -10.80 8.56
CA SER A 30 0.70 -11.18 7.14
C SER A 30 2.14 -11.34 6.63
N ALA A 31 3.13 -10.70 7.26
CA ALA A 31 4.55 -10.87 6.98
C ALA A 31 5.03 -12.33 7.20
N ASP A 32 4.37 -13.09 8.07
CA ASP A 32 4.70 -14.51 8.35
C ASP A 32 4.37 -15.42 7.16
N LYS A 33 3.66 -14.90 6.15
CA LYS A 33 3.23 -15.62 4.94
C LYS A 33 3.61 -14.84 3.67
N PRO A 34 4.92 -14.61 3.41
CA PRO A 34 5.42 -13.70 2.37
C PRO A 34 4.79 -13.93 1.00
N GLU A 35 4.85 -15.17 0.50
CA GLU A 35 4.37 -15.53 -0.82
C GLU A 35 2.86 -15.35 -0.97
N LEU A 36 2.09 -15.64 0.09
CA LEU A 36 0.64 -15.46 0.09
C LEU A 36 0.26 -13.98 0.17
N LEU A 37 0.96 -13.21 1.00
CA LEU A 37 0.81 -11.77 1.08
C LEU A 37 1.07 -11.10 -0.27
N HIS A 38 2.17 -11.48 -0.93
CA HIS A 38 2.53 -10.93 -2.24
C HIS A 38 1.47 -11.21 -3.29
N LYS A 39 1.03 -12.47 -3.40
CA LYS A 39 -0.07 -12.86 -4.29
C LYS A 39 -1.36 -12.12 -3.98
N ALA A 40 -1.70 -11.92 -2.70
CA ALA A 40 -2.88 -11.18 -2.29
C ALA A 40 -2.83 -9.70 -2.72
N LEU A 41 -1.68 -9.04 -2.55
CA LEU A 41 -1.48 -7.66 -3.01
C LEU A 41 -1.54 -7.54 -4.53
N LEU A 42 -0.87 -8.44 -5.25
CA LEU A 42 -0.90 -8.45 -6.72
C LEU A 42 -2.28 -8.79 -7.29
N GLY A 43 -3.05 -9.62 -6.59
CA GLY A 43 -4.43 -9.98 -6.95
C GLY A 43 -5.50 -8.99 -6.47
N SER A 44 -5.13 -7.92 -5.75
CA SER A 44 -6.08 -6.93 -5.24
C SER A 44 -6.77 -6.20 -6.39
N HIS A 45 -8.04 -5.82 -6.19
CA HIS A 45 -8.80 -5.07 -7.20
C HIS A 45 -8.10 -3.75 -7.54
N SER A 46 -7.64 -3.02 -6.53
CA SER A 46 -6.75 -1.86 -6.68
C SER A 46 -5.59 -1.97 -5.71
N LEU A 47 -4.46 -1.40 -6.09
CA LEU A 47 -3.25 -1.34 -5.28
C LEU A 47 -2.54 -0.02 -5.60
N VAL A 48 -2.31 0.79 -4.58
CA VAL A 48 -1.54 2.03 -4.67
C VAL A 48 -0.36 1.91 -3.72
N THR A 49 0.82 2.31 -4.18
CA THR A 49 2.07 2.27 -3.43
C THR A 49 2.68 3.66 -3.35
N ALA A 50 3.40 3.94 -2.27
CA ALA A 50 4.10 5.18 -2.02
C ALA A 50 5.60 4.90 -1.83
N TRP A 51 6.43 5.65 -2.53
CA TRP A 51 7.87 5.42 -2.66
C TRP A 51 8.67 6.68 -2.35
N ASP A 52 9.72 6.55 -1.55
CA ASP A 52 10.76 7.56 -1.39
C ASP A 52 12.05 7.05 -2.05
N GLY A 53 12.33 7.52 -3.27
CA GLY A 53 13.28 6.84 -4.16
C GLY A 53 12.84 5.41 -4.45
N ASP A 54 13.71 4.44 -4.14
CA ASP A 54 13.44 3.00 -4.30
C ASP A 54 12.86 2.36 -3.02
N LYS A 55 12.69 3.14 -1.93
CA LYS A 55 12.15 2.64 -0.67
C LYS A 55 10.63 2.68 -0.70
N LEU A 56 9.99 1.52 -0.51
CA LEU A 56 8.54 1.45 -0.29
C LEU A 56 8.21 1.98 1.09
N VAL A 57 7.53 3.13 1.16
CA VAL A 57 7.19 3.82 2.42
C VAL A 57 5.74 3.66 2.84
N GLY A 58 4.89 3.19 1.93
CA GLY A 58 3.52 2.83 2.25
C GLY A 58 2.80 2.17 1.09
N LEU A 59 1.67 1.54 1.38
CA LEU A 59 0.75 1.03 0.38
C LEU A 59 -0.67 0.98 0.92
N GLY A 60 -1.63 0.96 0.01
CA GLY A 60 -2.98 0.57 0.30
C GLY A 60 -3.58 -0.25 -0.83
N ASN A 61 -4.49 -1.15 -0.51
CA ASN A 61 -5.17 -1.98 -1.50
C ASN A 61 -6.68 -1.99 -1.28
N THR A 62 -7.39 -2.52 -2.27
CA THR A 62 -8.82 -2.82 -2.15
C THR A 62 -9.17 -4.22 -2.64
N LEU A 63 -10.21 -4.76 -2.03
CA LEU A 63 -10.99 -5.89 -2.54
C LEU A 63 -12.36 -5.35 -2.94
N SER A 64 -12.90 -5.77 -4.08
CA SER A 64 -14.20 -5.31 -4.55
C SER A 64 -14.87 -6.36 -5.40
N ASP A 65 -16.21 -6.38 -5.37
CA ASP A 65 -17.04 -7.13 -6.30
C ASP A 65 -17.15 -6.44 -7.69
N GLY A 66 -16.54 -5.26 -7.84
CA GLY A 66 -16.57 -4.44 -9.05
C GLY A 66 -17.86 -3.66 -9.24
N HIS A 67 -18.79 -3.68 -8.28
CA HIS A 67 -20.13 -3.13 -8.45
C HIS A 67 -20.60 -2.32 -7.24
N LEU A 68 -20.80 -2.97 -6.09
CA LEU A 68 -21.52 -2.39 -4.95
C LEU A 68 -20.66 -2.28 -3.70
N VAL A 69 -19.62 -3.11 -3.59
CA VAL A 69 -18.85 -3.24 -2.35
C VAL A 69 -17.36 -3.08 -2.62
N VAL A 70 -16.72 -2.24 -1.80
CA VAL A 70 -15.27 -2.10 -1.74
C VAL A 70 -14.80 -2.17 -0.29
N TYR A 71 -13.80 -3.01 -0.04
CA TYR A 71 -13.07 -3.10 1.22
C TYR A 71 -11.66 -2.56 1.03
N TYR A 72 -11.25 -1.64 1.91
CA TYR A 72 -9.87 -1.14 1.99
C TYR A 72 -9.09 -2.00 2.98
N SER A 73 -8.65 -3.18 2.54
CA SER A 73 -8.19 -4.25 3.42
C SER A 73 -6.82 -3.97 4.06
N HIS A 74 -5.89 -3.37 3.32
CA HIS A 74 -4.57 -3.00 3.78
C HIS A 74 -4.36 -1.50 3.56
N LEU A 75 -3.84 -0.84 4.59
CA LEU A 75 -3.31 0.52 4.53
C LEU A 75 -2.15 0.62 5.52
N LEU A 76 -0.92 0.62 5.01
CA LEU A 76 0.29 0.62 5.81
C LEU A 76 1.19 1.79 5.40
N ILE A 77 1.80 2.43 6.38
CA ILE A 77 2.78 3.49 6.20
C ILE A 77 3.91 3.19 7.19
N LEU A 78 5.16 3.22 6.74
CA LEU A 78 6.32 3.08 7.63
C LEU A 78 6.22 4.06 8.80
N PRO A 79 6.50 3.64 10.06
CA PRO A 79 6.34 4.48 11.24
C PRO A 79 6.97 5.87 11.12
N GLU A 80 8.16 5.96 10.52
CA GLU A 80 8.86 7.24 10.35
C GLU A 80 8.24 8.17 9.29
N TYR A 81 7.32 7.68 8.45
CA TYR A 81 6.57 8.45 7.45
C TYR A 81 5.12 8.75 7.86
N GLN A 82 4.68 8.26 9.02
CA GLN A 82 3.34 8.54 9.55
C GLN A 82 3.20 10.01 9.97
N GLY A 83 1.96 10.52 9.99
CA GLY A 83 1.66 11.92 10.31
C GLY A 83 2.07 12.94 9.24
N ARG A 84 2.56 12.49 8.08
CA ARG A 84 3.03 13.34 6.96
C ARG A 84 2.09 13.37 5.74
N GLY A 85 0.85 12.91 5.89
CA GLY A 85 -0.16 12.90 4.82
C GLY A 85 -0.06 11.78 3.79
N VAL A 86 0.95 10.89 3.85
CA VAL A 86 1.12 9.76 2.91
C VAL A 86 -0.12 8.86 2.89
N GLY A 87 -0.62 8.45 4.07
CA GLY A 87 -1.82 7.62 4.18
C GLY A 87 -3.08 8.30 3.64
N THR A 88 -3.22 9.62 3.88
CA THR A 88 -4.32 10.41 3.32
C THR A 88 -4.28 10.40 1.80
N ARG A 89 -3.09 10.57 1.20
CA ARG A 89 -2.95 10.56 -0.27
C ARG A 89 -3.22 9.18 -0.86
N LEU A 90 -2.75 8.10 -0.22
CA LEU A 90 -3.06 6.72 -0.62
C LEU A 90 -4.58 6.49 -0.64
N MET A 91 -5.28 6.87 0.43
CA MET A 91 -6.74 6.72 0.52
C MET A 91 -7.48 7.55 -0.52
N GLN A 92 -7.07 8.81 -0.75
CA GLN A 92 -7.66 9.64 -1.80
C GLN A 92 -7.56 8.98 -3.18
N MET A 93 -6.39 8.42 -3.52
CA MET A 93 -6.19 7.73 -4.80
C MET A 93 -7.05 6.47 -4.91
N LEU A 94 -7.13 5.67 -3.84
CA LEU A 94 -7.96 4.45 -3.84
C LEU A 94 -9.45 4.79 -3.97
N MET A 95 -9.95 5.79 -3.21
CA MET A 95 -11.36 6.18 -3.22
C MET A 95 -11.79 6.81 -4.54
N ALA A 96 -10.91 7.56 -5.21
CA ALA A 96 -11.22 8.20 -6.49
C ALA A 96 -11.63 7.20 -7.59
N ARG A 97 -11.26 5.93 -7.45
CA ARG A 97 -11.64 4.87 -8.41
C ARG A 97 -13.11 4.42 -8.29
N TYR A 98 -13.75 4.69 -7.15
CA TYR A 98 -15.08 4.18 -6.80
C TYR A 98 -16.12 5.30 -6.60
N GLN A 99 -15.82 6.49 -7.11
CA GLN A 99 -16.73 7.65 -7.11
C GLN A 99 -17.57 7.71 -8.39
#